data_AF-A0A2T4V502-F1
#
_entry.id   AF-A0A2T4V502-F1
#
_cell.length_a   1.000
_cell.length_b   1.000
_cell.length_c   1.000
_cell.angle_alpha   90.00
_cell.angle_beta   90.00
_cell.angle_gamma   90.00
#
_symmetry.space_group_name_H-M   'P 1'
#
loop_
_entity.id
_entity.type
_entity.pdbx_description
1 polymer ?
#
loop_
_entity_poly.entity_id
_entity_poly.type
_entity_poly.pdbx_seq_one_letter_code
_entity_poly.pdbx_strand_id
1 'polypeptide(L)'
;MLFLPLFEAYALDSDWARRFLEGAAAWFGGTDAVVEPVDFASEAEKHSFAGAGNYVSGLEDLWLAISRKAERKEFERWIFDAAYDCAMADLGQLWAKLHPEDWSRSSQAFAAAGGRLDKQNLPVLTRVYLAMRADERLRARRVQIWLDVADRIEQLVRT
;
A
#
# COMPACT_ATOMS: atom_id res chain seq x y z
N MET A 1 -11.43 11.81 5.00
CA MET A 1 -11.23 10.39 4.65
C MET A 1 -11.33 10.18 3.13
N LEU A 2 -10.50 10.89 2.35
CA LEU A 2 -10.68 11.03 0.89
C LEU A 2 -10.55 9.70 0.12
N PHE A 3 -9.73 8.80 0.65
CA PHE A 3 -9.34 7.56 0.01
C PHE A 3 -9.76 6.32 0.80
N LEU A 4 -10.17 6.44 2.08
CA LEU A 4 -10.40 5.29 2.97
C LEU A 4 -11.36 4.23 2.39
N PRO A 5 -12.46 4.59 1.69
CA PRO A 5 -13.30 3.59 1.02
C PRO A 5 -12.63 2.86 -0.15
N LEU A 6 -11.69 3.52 -0.83
CA LEU A 6 -10.82 2.89 -1.83
C LEU A 6 -9.84 1.93 -1.15
N PHE A 7 -9.29 2.31 0.01
CA PHE A 7 -8.43 1.45 0.85
C PHE A 7 -9.18 0.22 1.40
N GLU A 8 -10.36 0.41 2.00
CA GLU A 8 -11.19 -0.64 2.62
C GLU A 8 -11.70 -1.68 1.60
N ALA A 9 -11.83 -1.31 0.32
CA ALA A 9 -12.22 -2.25 -0.74
C ALA A 9 -11.13 -3.29 -1.08
N TYR A 10 -9.86 -3.05 -0.73
CA TYR A 10 -8.73 -3.92 -1.10
C TYR A 10 -8.25 -4.87 0.01
N ALA A 11 -8.73 -4.70 1.24
CA ALA A 11 -8.38 -5.58 2.35
C ALA A 11 -9.59 -6.37 2.88
N LEU A 12 -9.40 -7.69 3.00
CA LEU A 12 -10.41 -8.68 3.41
C LEU A 12 -10.85 -8.61 4.89
N ASP A 13 -10.60 -7.50 5.59
CA ASP A 13 -11.14 -7.25 6.93
C ASP A 13 -11.25 -5.72 7.14
N SER A 14 -12.44 -5.23 7.48
CA SER A 14 -12.81 -3.82 7.23
C SER A 14 -12.17 -2.78 8.16
N ASP A 15 -11.57 -3.20 9.28
CA ASP A 15 -11.28 -2.27 10.37
C ASP A 15 -9.78 -2.04 10.64
N TRP A 16 -8.90 -2.88 10.09
CA TRP A 16 -7.47 -2.82 10.42
C TRP A 16 -6.78 -1.57 9.87
N ALA A 17 -7.15 -1.11 8.67
CA ALA A 17 -6.60 0.11 8.07
C ALA A 17 -6.93 1.35 8.92
N ARG A 18 -8.15 1.40 9.47
CA ARG A 18 -8.57 2.43 10.41
C ARG A 18 -7.76 2.35 11.70
N ARG A 19 -7.68 1.16 12.31
CA ARG A 19 -6.88 0.92 13.53
C ARG A 19 -5.40 1.26 13.32
N PHE A 20 -4.85 0.98 12.15
CA PHE A 20 -3.48 1.34 11.78
C PHE A 20 -3.28 2.86 11.81
N LEU A 21 -4.15 3.62 11.13
CA LEU A 21 -4.06 5.08 11.07
C LEU A 21 -4.26 5.73 12.45
N GLU A 22 -5.17 5.19 13.26
CA GLU A 22 -5.41 5.62 14.64
C GLU A 22 -4.20 5.31 15.54
N GLY A 23 -3.65 4.10 15.44
CA GLY A 23 -2.44 3.70 16.17
C GLY A 23 -1.20 4.49 15.76
N ALA A 24 -1.03 4.78 14.47
CA ALA A 24 0.06 5.62 13.96
C ALA A 24 -0.05 7.06 14.49
N ALA A 25 -1.26 7.61 14.58
CA ALA A 25 -1.52 8.92 15.18
C ALA A 25 -1.14 8.99 16.67
N ALA A 26 -1.45 7.94 17.42
CA ALA A 26 -1.06 7.83 18.83
C ALA A 26 0.45 7.63 19.02
N TRP A 27 1.07 6.71 18.26
CA TRP A 27 2.49 6.39 18.39
C TRP A 27 3.39 7.59 18.08
N PHE A 28 3.13 8.27 16.97
CA PHE A 28 3.98 9.38 16.50
C PHE A 28 3.56 10.76 17.06
N GLY A 29 2.62 10.79 18.02
CA GLY A 29 2.39 11.94 18.91
C GLY A 29 1.56 13.10 18.34
N GLY A 30 0.60 12.82 17.46
CA GLY A 30 -0.20 13.87 16.78
C GLY A 30 -1.58 14.17 17.36
N THR A 31 -2.08 13.38 18.32
CA THR A 31 -3.44 13.52 18.88
C THR A 31 -3.49 13.17 20.37
N ASP A 32 -4.35 13.83 21.13
CA ASP A 32 -4.69 13.47 22.53
C ASP A 32 -5.50 12.16 22.64
N ALA A 33 -5.71 11.46 21.53
CA ALA A 33 -6.43 10.19 21.49
C ALA A 33 -5.59 9.08 22.14
N VAL A 34 -6.11 8.51 23.23
CA VAL A 34 -5.57 7.27 23.83
C VAL A 34 -6.01 6.11 22.93
N VAL A 35 -5.16 5.75 21.98
CA VAL A 35 -5.30 4.53 21.19
C VAL A 35 -4.28 3.52 21.70
N GLU A 36 -4.67 2.26 21.87
CA GLU A 36 -3.71 1.23 22.22
C GLU A 36 -2.60 1.16 21.16
N PRO A 37 -1.32 1.04 21.57
CA PRO A 37 -0.22 0.89 20.63
C PRO A 37 -0.48 -0.32 19.72
N VAL A 38 -0.51 -0.07 18.41
CA VAL A 38 -0.63 -1.15 17.43
C VAL A 38 0.76 -1.73 17.20
N ASP A 39 0.92 -3.04 17.44
CA ASP A 39 2.09 -3.77 16.95
C ASP A 39 1.98 -3.93 15.43
N PHE A 40 2.52 -2.96 14.70
CA PHE A 40 2.42 -2.90 13.24
C PHE A 40 3.06 -4.11 12.56
N ALA A 41 4.14 -4.66 13.11
CA ALA A 41 4.79 -5.83 12.56
C ALA A 41 3.88 -7.06 12.70
N SER A 42 3.30 -7.27 13.89
CA SER A 42 2.39 -8.38 14.13
C SER A 42 1.08 -8.26 13.35
N GLU A 43 0.50 -7.06 13.21
CA GLU A 43 -0.70 -6.88 12.37
C GLU A 43 -0.41 -7.06 10.88
N ALA A 44 0.74 -6.59 10.38
CA ALA A 44 1.13 -6.83 9.00
C ALA A 44 1.31 -8.33 8.68
N GLU A 45 1.82 -9.12 9.63
CA GLU A 45 1.95 -10.58 9.49
C GLU A 45 0.59 -11.29 9.37
N LYS A 46 -0.42 -10.84 10.12
CA LYS A 46 -1.80 -11.39 10.06
C LYS A 46 -2.48 -11.13 8.71
N HIS A 47 -2.05 -10.09 8.01
CA HIS A 47 -2.54 -9.72 6.69
C HIS A 47 -1.51 -9.99 5.59
N SER A 48 -0.82 -11.13 5.66
CA SER A 48 0.20 -11.54 4.68
C SER A 48 -0.38 -11.88 3.30
N PHE A 49 -0.71 -10.85 2.53
CA PHE A 49 -1.05 -10.93 1.12
C PHE A 49 0.03 -10.32 0.22
N ALA A 50 0.01 -10.69 -1.06
CA ALA A 50 0.91 -10.10 -2.04
C ALA A 50 0.65 -8.60 -2.19
N GLY A 51 1.64 -7.76 -1.85
CA GLY A 51 1.47 -6.30 -1.84
C GLY A 51 1.10 -5.71 -0.47
N ALA A 52 1.03 -6.52 0.60
CA ALA A 52 0.77 -6.03 1.95
C ALA A 52 1.78 -4.96 2.42
N GLY A 53 3.06 -5.10 2.04
CA GLY A 53 4.08 -4.08 2.33
C GLY A 53 3.77 -2.72 1.72
N ASN A 54 3.39 -2.67 0.43
CA ASN A 54 2.96 -1.43 -0.20
C ASN A 54 1.70 -0.88 0.46
N TYR A 55 0.74 -1.74 0.81
CA TYR A 55 -0.48 -1.28 1.47
C TYR A 55 -0.18 -0.62 2.83
N VAL A 56 0.73 -1.19 3.63
CA VAL A 56 1.19 -0.59 4.89
C VAL A 56 1.87 0.76 4.65
N SER A 57 2.81 0.83 3.69
CA SER A 57 3.47 2.11 3.34
C SER A 57 2.46 3.18 2.89
N GLY A 58 1.44 2.80 2.12
CA GLY A 58 0.40 3.72 1.72
C GLY A 58 -0.46 4.25 2.88
N LEU A 59 -0.69 3.43 3.92
CA LEU A 59 -1.34 3.90 5.15
C LEU A 59 -0.44 4.83 5.97
N GLU A 60 0.87 4.58 6.02
CA GLU A 60 1.84 5.48 6.68
C GLU A 60 1.90 6.85 6.01
N ASP A 61 1.95 6.89 4.67
CA ASP A 61 1.94 8.15 3.92
C ASP A 61 0.62 8.91 4.10
N LEU A 62 -0.51 8.20 4.10
CA LEU A 62 -1.81 8.82 4.39
C LEU A 62 -1.85 9.39 5.82
N TRP A 63 -1.28 8.68 6.79
CA TRP A 63 -1.13 9.18 8.14
C TRP A 63 -0.25 10.44 8.19
N LEU A 64 0.90 10.45 7.51
CA LEU A 64 1.80 11.60 7.43
C LEU A 64 1.09 12.83 6.84
N ALA A 65 0.31 12.63 5.77
CA ALA A 65 -0.50 13.68 5.17
C ALA A 65 -1.47 14.29 6.19
N ILE A 66 -2.21 13.46 6.93
CA ILE A 66 -3.27 13.94 7.83
C ILE A 66 -2.70 14.54 9.12
N SER A 67 -1.67 13.91 9.70
CA SER A 67 -1.23 14.18 11.08
C SER A 67 -0.21 15.31 11.21
N ARG A 68 0.63 15.55 10.21
CA ARG A 68 1.76 16.47 10.36
C ARG A 68 1.44 17.95 10.13
N LYS A 69 0.16 18.31 9.89
CA LYS A 69 -0.22 19.65 9.41
C LYS A 69 0.69 20.09 8.25
N ALA A 70 1.00 19.15 7.37
CA ALA A 70 1.97 19.32 6.29
C ALA A 70 1.69 20.60 5.51
N GLU A 71 2.73 21.28 5.03
CA GLU A 71 2.51 22.30 4.02
C GLU A 71 1.81 21.68 2.82
N ARG A 72 0.99 22.46 2.12
CA ARG A 72 0.13 21.95 1.03
C ARG A 72 0.86 21.05 0.04
N LYS A 73 2.10 21.40 -0.35
CA LYS A 73 2.90 20.59 -1.28
C LYS A 73 3.34 19.24 -0.71
N GLU A 74 3.68 19.19 0.58
CA GLU A 74 4.04 17.94 1.25
C GLU A 74 2.81 17.06 1.44
N PHE A 75 1.67 17.66 1.79
CA PHE A 75 0.38 16.98 1.84
C PHE A 75 0.03 16.33 0.50
N GLU A 76 0.10 17.09 -0.59
CA GLU A 76 -0.18 16.62 -1.94
C GLU A 76 0.76 15.47 -2.34
N ARG A 77 2.05 15.57 -2.00
CA ARG A 77 3.03 14.51 -2.24
C ARG A 77 2.68 13.22 -1.49
N TRP A 78 2.43 13.30 -0.18
CA TRP A 78 2.09 12.12 0.62
C TRP A 78 0.78 11.47 0.18
N ILE A 79 -0.22 12.26 -0.21
CA ILE A 79 -1.45 11.72 -0.78
C ILE A 79 -1.16 10.97 -2.10
N PHE A 80 -0.28 11.51 -2.95
CA PHE A 80 0.11 10.85 -4.19
C PHE A 80 0.89 9.55 -3.91
N ASP A 81 1.86 9.58 -3.00
CA ASP A 81 2.67 8.42 -2.61
C ASP A 81 1.76 7.31 -2.03
N ALA A 82 0.81 7.68 -1.16
CA ALA A 82 -0.18 6.76 -0.60
C ALA A 82 -1.05 6.10 -1.68
N ALA A 83 -1.53 6.87 -2.66
CA ALA A 83 -2.31 6.35 -3.77
C ALA A 83 -1.48 5.41 -4.68
N TYR A 84 -0.23 5.76 -4.93
CA TYR A 84 0.70 4.92 -5.69
C TYR A 84 0.92 3.58 -5.00
N ASP A 85 1.18 3.58 -3.70
CA ASP A 85 1.44 2.37 -2.94
C ASP A 85 0.21 1.45 -2.86
N CYS A 86 -1.00 2.01 -2.76
CA CYS A 86 -2.23 1.22 -2.89
C CYS A 86 -2.37 0.56 -4.25
N ALA A 87 -2.07 1.31 -5.32
CA ALA A 87 -2.10 0.77 -6.66
C ALA A 87 -1.10 -0.39 -6.80
N MET A 88 0.09 -0.26 -6.21
CA MET A 88 1.08 -1.33 -6.19
C MET A 88 0.65 -2.54 -5.37
N ALA A 89 -0.08 -2.33 -4.27
CA ALA A 89 -0.66 -3.41 -3.47
C ALA A 89 -1.70 -4.21 -4.27
N ASP A 90 -2.65 -3.54 -4.94
CA ASP A 90 -3.67 -4.19 -5.79
C ASP A 90 -3.02 -4.94 -6.96
N LEU A 91 -2.07 -4.31 -7.64
CA LEU A 91 -1.32 -4.94 -8.72
C LEU A 91 -0.52 -6.15 -8.21
N GLY A 92 0.04 -6.08 -7.01
CA GLY A 92 0.75 -7.20 -6.36
C GLY A 92 -0.18 -8.38 -6.09
N GLN A 93 -1.38 -8.13 -5.57
CA GLN A 93 -2.40 -9.15 -5.37
C GLN A 93 -2.84 -9.77 -6.69
N LEU A 94 -3.11 -8.95 -7.71
CA LEU A 94 -3.51 -9.42 -9.03
C LEU A 94 -2.39 -10.24 -9.68
N TRP A 95 -1.14 -9.79 -9.58
CA TRP A 95 0.02 -10.54 -10.07
C TRP A 95 0.09 -11.92 -9.43
N ALA A 96 0.01 -12.00 -8.11
CA ALA A 96 0.08 -13.27 -7.39
C ALA A 96 -1.07 -14.22 -7.76
N LYS A 97 -2.26 -13.69 -8.04
CA LYS A 97 -3.40 -14.48 -8.54
C LYS A 97 -3.18 -14.99 -9.96
N LEU A 98 -2.59 -14.18 -10.83
CA LEU A 98 -2.34 -14.54 -12.23
C LEU A 98 -1.11 -15.45 -12.41
N HIS A 99 -0.12 -15.32 -11.51
CA HIS A 99 1.18 -15.98 -11.58
C HIS A 99 1.54 -16.65 -10.24
N PRO A 100 0.73 -17.61 -9.75
CA PRO A 100 0.88 -18.17 -8.40
C PRO A 100 2.22 -18.90 -8.19
N GLU A 101 2.72 -19.59 -9.21
CA GLU A 101 4.00 -20.31 -9.14
C GLU A 101 5.20 -19.36 -9.05
N ASP A 102 5.18 -18.28 -9.86
CA ASP A 102 6.22 -17.27 -9.86
C ASP A 102 6.20 -16.44 -8.58
N TRP A 103 5.00 -16.18 -8.05
CA TRP A 103 4.83 -15.57 -6.74
C TRP A 103 5.44 -16.45 -5.64
N SER A 104 5.06 -17.73 -5.58
CA SER A 104 5.60 -18.67 -4.58
C SER A 104 7.13 -18.76 -4.64
N ARG A 105 7.70 -18.82 -5.85
CA ARG A 105 9.15 -18.82 -6.06
C ARG A 105 9.81 -17.53 -5.57
N SER A 106 9.22 -16.38 -5.91
CA SER A 106 9.72 -15.06 -5.52
C SER A 106 9.63 -14.85 -4.00
N SER A 107 8.52 -15.25 -3.37
CA SER A 107 8.33 -15.17 -1.92
C SER A 107 9.30 -16.07 -1.15
N GLN A 108 9.50 -17.31 -1.63
CA GLN A 108 10.51 -18.21 -1.04
C GLN A 108 11.93 -17.64 -1.19
N ALA A 109 12.26 -17.08 -2.35
CA ALA A 109 13.56 -16.43 -2.57
C ALA A 109 13.75 -15.20 -1.68
N PHE A 110 12.71 -14.39 -1.48
CA PHE A 110 12.75 -13.23 -0.60
C PHE A 110 12.94 -13.63 0.87
N ALA A 111 12.20 -14.64 1.33
CA ALA A 111 12.32 -15.19 2.68
C ALA A 111 13.71 -15.80 2.91
N ALA A 112 14.22 -16.59 1.97
CA ALA A 112 15.55 -17.20 2.04
C ALA A 112 16.69 -16.17 2.00
N ALA A 113 16.48 -15.04 1.32
CA ALA A 113 17.44 -13.94 1.30
C ALA A 113 17.37 -13.04 2.55
N GLY A 114 16.42 -13.26 3.46
CA GLY A 114 16.16 -12.36 4.59
C GLY A 114 15.85 -10.94 4.12
N GLY A 115 15.14 -10.80 3.00
CA GLY A 115 14.85 -9.50 2.36
C GLY A 115 16.02 -8.86 1.60
N ARG A 116 17.13 -9.57 1.39
CA ARG A 116 18.32 -9.06 0.66
C ARG A 116 18.27 -9.31 -0.84
N LEU A 117 19.26 -8.74 -1.54
CA LEU A 117 19.44 -8.85 -2.98
C LEU A 117 19.55 -10.31 -3.45
N ASP A 118 19.10 -10.55 -4.67
CA ASP A 118 19.18 -11.83 -5.35
C ASP A 118 20.55 -12.06 -6.03
N LYS A 119 20.70 -13.19 -6.74
CA LYS A 119 21.93 -13.57 -7.45
C LYS A 119 22.34 -12.58 -8.57
N GLN A 120 21.47 -11.64 -8.93
CA GLN A 120 21.67 -10.59 -9.92
C GLN A 120 21.86 -9.22 -9.25
N ASN A 121 22.06 -9.17 -7.93
CA ASN A 121 22.15 -7.94 -7.13
C ASN A 121 20.92 -7.02 -7.23
N LEU A 122 19.75 -7.57 -7.54
CA LEU A 122 18.49 -6.83 -7.47
C LEU A 122 17.74 -7.24 -6.20
N PRO A 123 17.01 -6.33 -5.53
CA PRO A 123 16.03 -6.76 -4.55
C PRO A 123 15.09 -7.77 -5.22
N VAL A 124 14.80 -8.92 -4.58
CA VAL A 124 13.94 -9.96 -5.15
C VAL A 124 12.60 -9.36 -5.61
N LEU A 125 12.09 -8.36 -4.89
CA LEU A 125 10.88 -7.60 -5.23
C LEU A 125 11.02 -6.74 -6.50
N THR A 126 12.23 -6.25 -6.82
CA THR A 126 12.48 -5.49 -8.07
C THR A 126 12.20 -6.34 -9.31
N ARG A 127 12.51 -7.64 -9.27
CA ARG A 127 12.15 -8.54 -10.38
C ARG A 127 10.65 -8.72 -10.52
N VAL A 128 9.94 -8.86 -9.40
CA VAL A 128 8.48 -8.91 -9.40
C VAL A 128 7.91 -7.62 -9.98
N TYR A 129 8.42 -6.45 -9.58
CA TYR A 129 7.98 -5.17 -10.14
C TYR A 129 8.25 -5.02 -11.65
N LEU A 130 9.39 -5.48 -12.13
CA LEU A 130 9.69 -5.48 -13.57
C LEU A 130 8.75 -6.41 -14.33
N ALA A 131 8.47 -7.59 -13.80
CA ALA A 131 7.51 -8.53 -14.39
C ALA A 131 6.09 -7.93 -14.43
N MET A 132 5.65 -7.31 -13.32
CA MET A 132 4.37 -6.58 -13.23
C MET A 132 4.26 -5.42 -14.23
N ARG A 133 5.38 -4.75 -14.56
CA ARG A 133 5.39 -3.71 -15.59
C ARG A 133 5.25 -4.28 -17.00
N ALA A 134 5.80 -5.46 -17.26
CA ALA A 134 5.76 -6.11 -18.57
C ALA A 134 4.40 -6.75 -18.90
N ASP A 135 3.61 -7.13 -17.89
CA ASP A 135 2.31 -7.79 -18.10
C ASP A 135 1.21 -6.83 -18.54
N GLU A 136 0.58 -7.16 -19.67
CA GLU A 136 -0.46 -6.36 -20.31
C GLU A 136 -1.78 -6.35 -19.53
N ARG A 137 -2.14 -7.43 -18.82
CA ARG A 137 -3.34 -7.51 -18.00
C ARG A 137 -3.22 -6.56 -16.80
N LEU A 138 -2.04 -6.51 -16.19
CA LEU A 138 -1.75 -5.54 -15.13
C LEU A 138 -1.64 -4.11 -15.65
N ARG A 139 -1.22 -3.91 -16.90
CA ARG A 139 -1.20 -2.58 -17.52
C ARG A 139 -2.61 -1.98 -17.60
N ALA A 140 -3.59 -2.75 -18.09
CA ALA A 140 -4.98 -2.29 -18.15
C ALA A 140 -5.52 -1.95 -16.75
N ARG A 141 -5.26 -2.83 -15.76
CA ARG A 141 -5.67 -2.58 -14.37
C ARG A 141 -5.03 -1.32 -13.79
N ARG A 142 -3.75 -1.10 -14.02
CA ARG A 142 -3.04 0.12 -13.56
C ARG A 142 -3.64 1.39 -14.13
N VAL A 143 -4.01 1.40 -15.41
CA VAL A 143 -4.69 2.55 -16.02
C VAL A 143 -6.04 2.77 -15.34
N GLN A 144 -6.82 1.71 -15.13
CA GLN A 144 -8.12 1.82 -14.47
C GLN A 144 -8.02 2.40 -13.05
N ILE A 145 -7.05 1.95 -12.25
CA ILE A 145 -6.84 2.48 -10.88
C ILE A 145 -6.64 4.00 -10.91
N TRP A 146 -5.82 4.51 -11.83
CA TRP A 146 -5.58 5.96 -11.94
C TRP A 146 -6.80 6.74 -12.45
N LEU A 147 -7.61 6.14 -13.32
CA LEU A 147 -8.88 6.72 -13.73
C LEU A 147 -9.86 6.78 -12.54
N ASP A 148 -9.98 5.71 -11.76
CA ASP A 148 -10.83 5.68 -10.56
C ASP A 148 -10.40 6.75 -9.54
N VAL A 149 -9.09 6.94 -9.35
CA VAL A 149 -8.52 8.00 -8.51
C VAL A 149 -8.86 9.40 -9.06
N ALA A 150 -8.70 9.60 -10.37
CA ALA A 150 -8.99 10.89 -11.01
C ALA A 150 -10.48 11.25 -10.90
N ASP A 151 -11.37 10.30 -11.18
CA ASP A 151 -12.82 10.46 -11.04
C ASP A 151 -13.20 10.83 -9.61
N ARG A 152 -12.54 10.19 -8.63
CA ARG A 152 -12.79 10.50 -7.21
C ARG A 152 -12.35 11.91 -6.85
N ILE A 153 -11.15 12.32 -7.28
CA ILE A 153 -10.65 13.69 -7.06
C ILE A 153 -11.60 14.70 -7.70
N GLU A 154 -12.04 14.45 -8.93
CA GLU A 154 -12.97 15.33 -9.63
C GLU A 154 -14.29 15.51 -8.86
N GLN A 155 -14.88 14.42 -8.37
CA GLN A 155 -16.11 14.47 -7.56
C GLN A 155 -15.97 15.39 -6.34
N LEU A 156 -14.80 15.36 -5.70
CA LEU A 156 -14.54 16.09 -4.47
C LEU A 156 -14.23 17.57 -4.69
N VAL A 157 -13.66 17.93 -5.84
CA VAL A 157 -13.39 19.33 -6.21
C VAL A 157 -14.67 20.04 -6.67
N ARG A 158 -15.65 19.29 -7.16
CA ARG A 158 -16.94 19.84 -7.65
C ARG A 158 -17.98 20.07 -6.54
N THR A 159 -17.80 19.48 -5.36
CA THR A 159 -18.64 19.67 -4.17
C THR A 159 -18.06 20.72 -3.23
#